data_AF-A0A8B9SZX8-F1
#
_entry.id   AF-A0A8B9SZX8-F1
#
_cell.length_a   1.000
_cell.length_b   1.000
_cell.length_c   1.000
_cell.angle_alpha   90.00
_cell.angle_beta   90.00
_cell.angle_gamma   90.00
#
_symmetry.space_group_name_H-M   'P 1'
#
loop_
_entity.id
_entity.type
_entity.pdbx_description
1 polymer ?
#
loop_
_entity_poly.entity_id
_entity_poly.type
_entity_poly.pdbx_seq_one_letter_code
_entity_poly.pdbx_strand_id
1 'polypeptide(L)'
;MAGSGRGRGRAAFTFNIEAIGFSKGASLPDAVCKPPPPFPSTDNKPVPLKTGEDEDYMLALKQDFRGTMKKMPYFLAVEEEREAIERYSKKYQSREKEHAAWTPDWRRLPREMKPRKKMKKAFFCRIVNQILQQQLELQVRNQERQTALTLKVTWMC
;
A
#
# COMPACT_ATOMS: atom_id res chain seq x y z
N MET A 1 33.26 72.12 20.85
CA MET A 1 32.70 71.89 19.50
C MET A 1 31.49 70.99 19.62
N ALA A 2 30.31 71.53 19.34
CA ALA A 2 29.03 70.83 19.37
C ALA A 2 28.90 69.88 18.16
N GLY A 3 28.58 68.62 18.43
CA GLY A 3 28.28 67.61 17.41
C GLY A 3 26.89 67.01 17.67
N SER A 4 25.87 67.71 17.18
CA SER A 4 24.46 67.31 17.21
C SER A 4 24.26 66.02 16.40
N GLY A 5 24.23 64.87 17.09
CA GLY A 5 23.96 63.55 16.52
C GLY A 5 22.46 63.23 16.57
N ARG A 6 21.75 63.62 15.52
CA ARG A 6 20.31 63.40 15.28
C ARG A 6 19.89 61.95 15.60
N GLY A 7 19.02 61.80 16.60
CA GLY A 7 18.34 60.55 16.92
C GLY A 7 17.50 60.08 15.73
N ARG A 8 17.94 58.98 15.09
CA ARG A 8 17.10 58.20 14.17
C ARG A 8 15.96 57.60 14.98
N GLY A 9 14.73 57.95 14.61
CA GLY A 9 13.51 57.61 15.32
C GLY A 9 13.42 56.12 15.64
N ARG A 10 13.49 55.80 16.94
CA ARG A 10 12.83 54.61 17.46
C ARG A 10 11.34 54.83 17.21
N ALA A 11 10.73 53.94 16.44
CA ALA A 11 9.36 54.06 15.95
C ALA A 11 8.41 54.49 17.08
N ALA A 12 7.56 55.49 16.81
CA ALA A 12 6.44 55.81 17.69
C ALA A 12 5.46 54.63 17.65
N PHE A 13 5.49 53.79 18.69
CA PHE A 13 4.55 52.69 18.82
C PHE A 13 3.14 53.26 18.99
N THR A 14 2.14 52.65 18.33
CA THR A 14 0.74 53.11 18.39
C THR A 14 0.06 52.80 19.73
N PHE A 15 0.70 52.03 20.60
CA PHE A 15 0.23 51.63 21.92
C PHE A 15 1.14 52.17 23.02
N ASN A 16 0.59 52.32 24.24
CA ASN A 16 1.32 52.83 25.40
C ASN A 16 2.35 51.82 25.91
N ILE A 17 3.64 52.11 25.70
CA ILE A 17 4.78 51.27 26.09
C ILE A 17 4.90 51.12 27.62
N GLU A 18 4.57 52.18 28.37
CA GLU A 18 4.62 52.20 29.83
C GLU A 18 3.61 51.24 30.47
N ALA A 19 2.46 51.01 29.83
CA ALA A 19 1.46 50.05 30.30
C ALA A 19 1.92 48.59 30.18
N ILE A 20 2.91 48.31 29.33
CA ILE A 20 3.53 46.99 29.14
C ILE A 20 4.70 46.79 30.12
N GLY A 21 5.10 47.83 30.85
CA GLY A 21 6.13 47.77 31.88
C GLY A 21 7.53 48.25 31.44
N PHE A 22 7.64 48.86 30.24
CA PHE A 22 8.87 49.55 29.84
C PHE A 22 8.79 51.02 30.23
N SER A 23 9.68 51.48 31.11
CA SER A 23 9.77 52.90 31.44
C SER A 23 10.26 53.72 30.25
N LYS A 24 9.91 55.01 30.21
CA LYS A 24 10.32 55.94 29.15
C LYS A 24 11.86 56.00 29.06
N GLY A 25 12.42 55.46 27.98
CA GLY A 25 13.86 55.37 27.77
C GLY A 25 14.51 54.03 28.17
N ALA A 26 13.74 53.06 28.66
CA ALA A 26 14.22 51.70 28.90
C ALA A 26 14.69 51.01 27.61
N SER A 27 15.65 50.08 27.74
CA SER A 27 16.12 49.27 26.63
C SER A 27 15.04 48.27 26.21
N LEU A 28 14.49 48.49 25.01
CA LEU A 28 13.62 47.53 24.33
C LEU A 28 14.43 46.30 23.90
N PRO A 29 13.80 45.13 23.75
CA PRO A 29 14.46 43.93 23.24
C PRO A 29 15.05 44.21 21.85
N ASP A 30 16.21 43.61 21.58
CA ASP A 30 16.93 43.84 20.34
C ASP A 30 16.17 43.26 19.15
N ALA A 31 16.30 43.92 17.99
CA ALA A 31 15.66 43.48 16.77
C ALA A 31 16.40 42.26 16.20
N VAL A 32 15.71 41.12 16.16
CA VAL A 32 16.29 39.87 15.64
C VAL A 32 16.46 39.99 14.11
N CYS A 33 17.71 40.19 13.66
CA CYS A 33 18.04 40.39 12.24
C CYS A 33 17.98 39.12 11.38
N LYS A 34 18.06 37.93 11.99
CA LYS A 34 18.07 36.64 11.28
C LYS A 34 17.17 35.64 12.00
N PRO A 35 16.42 34.79 11.26
CA PRO A 35 15.65 33.74 11.90
C PRO A 35 16.58 32.78 12.66
N PRO A 36 16.13 32.23 13.80
CA PRO A 36 16.91 31.25 14.54
C PRO A 36 17.17 30.01 13.66
N PRO A 37 18.32 29.33 13.86
CA PRO A 37 18.65 28.13 13.10
C PRO A 37 17.65 27.00 13.37
N PRO A 38 17.43 26.07 12.41
CA PRO A 38 16.48 24.97 12.58
C PRO A 38 16.88 23.99 13.70
N PHE A 39 18.18 23.91 14.01
CA PHE A 39 18.71 23.06 15.07
C PHE A 39 19.49 23.92 16.07
N PRO A 40 18.83 24.41 17.14
CA PRO A 40 19.53 25.11 18.22
C PRO A 40 20.46 24.15 18.97
N SER A 41 21.56 24.67 19.51
CA SER A 41 22.47 23.87 20.36
C SER A 41 21.77 23.49 21.66
N THR A 42 21.73 22.20 21.97
CA THR A 42 21.21 21.70 23.24
C THR A 42 22.32 21.63 24.29
N ASP A 43 22.00 22.01 25.53
CA ASP A 43 22.93 21.97 26.66
C ASP A 43 23.32 20.52 27.03
N ASN A 44 22.38 19.58 26.87
CA ASN A 44 22.57 18.18 27.23
C ASN A 44 22.71 17.29 25.99
N LYS A 45 23.50 16.22 26.15
CA LYS A 45 23.68 15.14 25.17
C LYS A 45 22.95 13.87 25.63
N PRO A 46 22.50 13.01 24.70
CA PRO A 46 21.87 11.74 25.06
C PRO A 46 22.86 10.82 25.78
N VAL A 47 22.32 9.95 26.63
CA VAL A 47 23.09 8.95 27.38
C VAL A 47 23.73 7.94 26.40
N PRO A 48 25.01 7.56 26.61
CA PRO A 48 25.66 6.52 25.81
C PRO A 48 24.91 5.18 25.84
N LEU A 49 25.06 4.40 24.77
CA LEU A 49 24.46 3.07 24.70
C LEU A 49 25.13 2.12 25.69
N LYS A 50 24.37 1.14 26.19
CA LYS A 50 24.89 0.06 27.02
C LYS A 50 25.79 -0.84 26.19
N THR A 51 26.92 -1.24 26.76
CA THR A 51 27.88 -2.14 26.13
C THR A 51 27.95 -3.45 26.92
N GLY A 52 27.87 -4.59 26.24
CA GLY A 52 27.94 -5.91 26.85
C GLY A 52 27.56 -7.02 25.85
N GLU A 53 28.05 -8.24 26.12
CA GLU A 53 27.85 -9.40 25.23
C GLU A 53 26.37 -9.73 25.00
N ASP A 54 25.54 -9.58 26.04
CA ASP A 54 24.09 -9.83 25.95
C ASP A 54 23.38 -8.84 25.00
N GLU A 55 23.76 -7.56 25.05
CA GLU A 55 23.17 -6.51 24.19
C GLU A 55 23.61 -6.71 22.73
N ASP A 56 24.87 -7.12 22.52
CA ASP A 56 25.41 -7.44 21.20
C ASP A 56 24.75 -8.69 20.61
N TYR A 57 24.48 -9.72 21.42
CA TYR A 57 23.71 -10.89 21.01
C TYR A 57 22.29 -10.50 20.58
N MET A 58 21.59 -9.71 21.38
CA MET A 58 20.25 -9.24 21.05
C MET A 58 20.23 -8.36 19.79
N LEU A 59 21.28 -7.56 19.56
CA LEU A 59 21.45 -6.78 18.35
C LEU A 59 21.64 -7.68 17.12
N ALA A 60 22.49 -8.70 17.20
CA ALA A 60 22.69 -9.66 16.12
C ALA A 60 21.39 -10.41 15.80
N LEU A 61 20.70 -10.91 16.83
CA LEU A 61 19.41 -11.59 16.70
C LEU A 61 18.37 -10.70 15.99
N LYS A 62 18.30 -9.42 16.36
CA LYS A 62 17.40 -8.44 15.72
C LYS A 62 17.72 -8.27 14.23
N GLN A 63 18.99 -8.33 13.82
CA GLN A 63 19.38 -8.26 12.42
C GLN A 63 18.97 -9.53 11.66
N ASP A 64 19.19 -10.69 12.26
CA ASP A 64 18.81 -11.99 11.67
C ASP A 64 17.30 -12.10 11.47
N PHE A 65 16.50 -11.62 12.43
CA PHE A 65 15.05 -11.57 12.30
C PHE A 65 14.61 -10.74 11.08
N ARG A 66 15.27 -9.62 10.79
CA ARG A 66 14.95 -8.82 9.59
C ARG A 66 15.20 -9.61 8.31
N GLY A 67 16.30 -10.35 8.23
CA GLY A 67 16.62 -11.21 7.08
C GLY A 67 15.64 -12.37 6.94
N THR A 68 15.27 -12.99 8.05
CA THR A 68 14.39 -14.15 8.09
C THR A 68 12.96 -13.77 7.73
N MET A 69 12.42 -12.70 8.33
CA MET A 69 11.05 -12.23 8.06
C MET A 69 10.84 -11.86 6.58
N LYS A 70 11.85 -11.29 5.91
CA LYS A 70 11.77 -10.99 4.46
C LYS A 70 11.73 -12.23 3.57
N LYS A 71 12.29 -13.35 4.03
CA LYS A 71 12.28 -14.63 3.32
C LYS A 71 11.04 -15.47 3.61
N MET A 72 10.33 -15.16 4.69
CA MET A 72 9.10 -15.86 5.06
C MET A 72 7.97 -15.59 4.04
N PRO A 73 7.03 -16.55 3.87
CA PRO A 73 5.93 -16.42 2.90
C PRO A 73 4.91 -15.34 3.29
N TYR A 74 5.00 -14.80 4.51
CA TYR A 74 4.18 -13.70 4.99
C TYR A 74 4.61 -12.33 4.42
N PHE A 75 5.82 -12.24 3.86
CA PHE A 75 6.31 -11.02 3.24
C PHE A 75 5.67 -10.84 1.86
N LEU A 76 4.67 -9.98 1.79
CA LEU A 76 3.99 -9.61 0.54
C LEU A 76 4.84 -8.58 -0.22
N ALA A 77 5.68 -9.06 -1.12
CA ALA A 77 6.41 -8.19 -2.04
C ALA A 77 5.46 -7.57 -3.08
N VAL A 78 5.74 -6.33 -3.49
CA VAL A 78 5.01 -5.67 -4.57
C VAL A 78 5.26 -6.44 -5.87
N GLU A 79 4.18 -6.83 -6.56
CA GLU A 79 4.29 -7.49 -7.86
C GLU A 79 4.86 -6.50 -8.89
N GLU A 80 5.95 -6.88 -9.57
CA GLU A 80 6.45 -6.12 -10.72
C GLU A 80 5.42 -6.14 -11.86
N GLU A 81 5.23 -4.99 -12.51
CA GLU A 81 4.37 -4.87 -13.67
C GLU A 81 4.77 -5.88 -14.74
N ARG A 82 3.77 -6.37 -15.49
CA ARG A 82 4.01 -7.33 -16.56
C ARG A 82 4.92 -6.71 -17.60
N GLU A 83 6.14 -7.22 -17.69
CA GLU A 83 7.08 -6.91 -18.77
C GLU A 83 6.37 -7.03 -20.13
N ALA A 84 6.57 -6.03 -20.99
CA ALA A 84 5.97 -5.99 -22.33
C ALA A 84 6.42 -7.14 -23.25
N ILE A 85 7.54 -7.81 -22.92
CA ILE A 85 8.15 -8.86 -23.73
C ILE A 85 8.12 -10.18 -22.95
N GLU A 86 7.49 -11.19 -23.54
CA GLU A 86 7.47 -12.53 -22.96
C GLU A 86 8.81 -13.25 -23.22
N ARG A 87 9.59 -13.48 -22.16
CA ARG A 87 10.87 -14.19 -22.22
C ARG A 87 10.71 -15.66 -21.83
N TYR A 88 11.31 -16.58 -22.60
CA TYR A 88 11.27 -18.02 -22.30
C TYR A 88 11.90 -18.37 -20.93
N SER A 89 12.90 -17.60 -20.48
CA SER A 89 13.53 -17.75 -19.16
C SER A 89 12.55 -17.66 -17.99
N LYS A 90 11.41 -16.96 -18.18
CA LYS A 90 10.36 -16.79 -17.17
C LYS A 90 9.72 -18.11 -16.73
N LYS A 91 9.73 -19.13 -17.59
CA LYS A 91 9.19 -20.47 -17.28
C LYS A 91 9.90 -21.15 -16.10
N TYR A 92 11.18 -20.83 -15.88
CA TYR A 92 11.95 -21.43 -14.78
C TYR A 92 11.86 -20.59 -13.50
N GLN A 93 11.74 -19.26 -13.61
CA GLN A 93 11.59 -18.36 -12.47
C GLN A 93 10.22 -18.46 -11.78
N SER A 94 9.17 -18.86 -12.51
CA SER A 94 7.82 -18.96 -11.93
C SER A 94 7.66 -20.13 -10.96
N ARG A 95 8.37 -21.25 -11.19
CA ARG A 95 8.28 -22.46 -10.35
C ARG A 95 8.78 -22.22 -8.92
N GLU A 96 9.81 -21.40 -8.76
CA GLU A 96 10.37 -21.05 -7.45
C GLU A 96 9.37 -20.23 -6.60
N LYS A 97 8.54 -19.39 -7.24
CA LYS A 97 7.52 -18.59 -6.57
C LYS A 97 6.30 -19.42 -6.12
N GLU A 98 5.99 -20.52 -6.80
CA GLU A 98 4.87 -21.39 -6.45
C GLU A 98 5.08 -22.12 -5.12
N HIS A 99 6.34 -22.45 -4.78
CA HIS A 99 6.69 -23.11 -3.52
C HIS A 99 6.65 -22.19 -2.29
N ALA A 100 6.46 -20.88 -2.47
CA ALA A 100 6.39 -19.89 -1.39
C ALA A 100 4.95 -19.56 -0.94
N ALA A 101 3.92 -20.19 -1.52
CA ALA A 101 2.53 -19.83 -1.25
C ALA A 101 2.01 -20.45 0.07
N TRP A 102 2.03 -19.67 1.16
CA TRP A 102 1.34 -20.02 2.40
C TRP A 102 -0.18 -19.84 2.26
N THR A 103 -0.97 -20.85 2.64
CA THR A 103 -2.44 -20.80 2.59
C THR A 103 -3.02 -20.71 4.02
N PRO A 104 -3.79 -19.66 4.34
CA PRO A 104 -4.41 -19.53 5.66
C PRO A 104 -5.62 -20.47 5.83
N ASP A 105 -5.99 -20.73 7.09
CA ASP A 105 -7.21 -21.46 7.43
C ASP A 105 -8.46 -20.58 7.25
N TRP A 106 -9.18 -20.80 6.15
CA TRP A 106 -10.38 -20.05 5.77
C TRP A 106 -11.58 -20.26 6.70
N ARG A 107 -11.53 -21.17 7.67
CA ARG A 107 -12.60 -21.29 8.68
C ARG A 107 -12.58 -20.14 9.68
N ARG A 108 -11.40 -19.55 9.92
CA ARG A 108 -11.20 -18.45 10.87
C ARG A 108 -11.34 -17.08 10.23
N LEU A 109 -11.05 -16.97 8.93
CA LEU A 109 -11.08 -15.70 8.19
C LEU A 109 -12.46 -15.43 7.55
N PRO A 110 -12.87 -14.16 7.41
CA PRO A 110 -14.07 -13.81 6.65
C PRO A 110 -14.01 -14.30 5.20
N ARG A 111 -15.16 -14.71 4.65
CA ARG A 111 -15.25 -15.23 3.28
C ARG A 111 -14.88 -14.21 2.20
N GLU A 112 -14.95 -12.93 2.51
CA GLU A 112 -14.63 -11.81 1.61
C GLU A 112 -13.14 -11.74 1.27
N MET A 113 -12.27 -12.14 2.20
CA MET A 113 -10.82 -12.15 1.99
C MET A 113 -10.35 -13.29 1.10
N LYS A 114 -11.19 -14.27 0.78
CA LYS A 114 -10.80 -15.44 0.00
C LYS A 114 -10.51 -15.03 -1.46
N PRO A 115 -9.29 -15.26 -1.98
CA PRO A 115 -8.95 -14.94 -3.37
C PRO A 115 -9.90 -15.64 -4.34
N ARG A 116 -10.58 -14.85 -5.19
CA ARG A 116 -11.48 -15.37 -6.21
C ARG A 116 -10.71 -15.53 -7.52
N LYS A 117 -10.60 -16.76 -8.03
CA LYS A 117 -10.06 -17.01 -9.37
C LYS A 117 -11.04 -16.46 -10.41
N LYS A 118 -10.70 -15.36 -11.08
CA LYS A 118 -11.47 -14.89 -12.24
C LYS A 118 -11.32 -15.92 -13.35
N MET A 119 -12.40 -16.61 -13.73
CA MET A 119 -12.38 -17.47 -14.92
C MET A 119 -12.08 -16.62 -16.15
N LYS A 120 -11.14 -17.08 -16.98
CA LYS A 120 -10.86 -16.43 -18.26
C LYS A 120 -12.14 -16.47 -19.11
N LYS A 121 -12.58 -15.32 -19.64
CA LYS A 121 -13.82 -15.19 -20.44
C LYS A 121 -13.92 -16.25 -21.57
N ALA A 122 -12.80 -16.63 -22.17
CA ALA A 122 -12.75 -17.68 -23.19
C ALA A 122 -13.22 -19.06 -22.68
N PHE A 123 -12.96 -19.41 -21.42
CA PHE A 123 -13.42 -20.66 -20.83
C PHE A 123 -14.92 -20.61 -20.53
N PHE A 124 -15.42 -19.44 -20.13
CA PHE A 124 -16.85 -19.20 -19.91
C PHE A 124 -17.64 -19.32 -21.23
N CYS A 125 -17.19 -18.67 -22.32
CA CYS A 125 -17.85 -18.80 -23.62
C CYS A 125 -17.86 -20.24 -24.16
N ARG A 126 -16.80 -21.02 -23.92
CA ARG A 126 -16.77 -22.44 -24.30
C ARG A 126 -17.83 -23.25 -23.56
N ILE A 127 -17.96 -23.06 -22.24
CA ILE A 127 -18.97 -23.75 -21.44
C ILE A 127 -20.38 -23.34 -21.89
N VAL A 128 -20.61 -22.03 -22.09
CA VAL A 128 -21.92 -21.53 -22.54
C VAL A 128 -22.27 -22.06 -23.94
N ASN A 129 -21.32 -22.05 -24.90
CA ASN A 129 -21.55 -22.63 -26.22
C ASN A 129 -21.83 -24.14 -26.16
N GLN A 130 -21.12 -24.89 -25.31
CA GLN A 130 -21.36 -26.32 -25.13
C GLN A 130 -22.79 -26.58 -24.60
N ILE A 131 -23.24 -25.80 -23.61
CA ILE A 131 -24.57 -25.93 -23.03
C ILE A 131 -25.65 -25.56 -24.07
N LEU A 132 -25.44 -24.48 -24.84
CA LEU A 132 -26.37 -24.08 -25.90
C LEU A 132 -26.48 -25.17 -26.99
N GLN A 133 -25.37 -25.78 -27.40
CA GLN A 133 -25.40 -26.88 -28.36
C GLN A 133 -26.17 -28.09 -27.81
N GLN A 134 -25.95 -28.45 -26.54
CA GLN A 134 -26.71 -29.54 -25.89
C GLN A 134 -28.22 -29.26 -25.84
N GLN A 135 -28.62 -28.02 -25.52
CA GLN A 135 -30.03 -27.65 -25.51
C GLN A 135 -30.67 -27.70 -26.90
N LEU A 136 -29.92 -27.30 -27.93
CA LEU A 136 -30.39 -27.30 -29.32
C LEU A 136 -30.55 -28.73 -29.86
N GLU A 137 -29.62 -29.63 -29.55
CA GLU A 137 -29.75 -31.06 -29.88
C GLU A 137 -30.94 -31.74 -29.16
N LEU A 138 -31.22 -31.33 -27.92
CA LEU A 138 -32.40 -31.82 -27.19
C LEU A 138 -33.70 -31.33 -27.83
N GLN A 139 -33.74 -30.09 -28.32
CA GLN A 139 -34.87 -29.55 -29.07
C GLN A 139 -35.11 -30.33 -30.37
N VAL A 140 -34.06 -30.55 -31.17
CA VAL A 140 -34.16 -31.30 -32.44
C VAL A 140 -34.66 -32.73 -32.19
N ARG A 141 -34.08 -33.44 -31.21
CA ARG A 141 -34.54 -34.81 -30.85
C ARG A 141 -35.99 -34.85 -30.40
N ASN A 142 -36.47 -33.84 -29.67
CA ASN A 142 -37.87 -33.78 -29.26
C ASN A 142 -38.81 -33.53 -30.45
N GLN A 143 -38.38 -32.72 -31.42
CA GLN A 143 -39.14 -32.45 -32.63
C GLN A 143 -39.23 -33.69 -33.54
N GLU A 144 -38.13 -34.44 -33.71
CA GLU A 144 -38.13 -35.73 -34.41
C GLU A 144 -39.04 -36.77 -33.76
N ARG A 145 -39.09 -36.80 -32.42
CA ARG A 145 -40.02 -37.67 -31.69
C ARG A 145 -41.47 -37.27 -31.93
N GLN A 146 -41.77 -35.98 -31.95
CA GLN A 146 -43.11 -35.47 -32.23
C GLN A 146 -43.54 -35.78 -33.67
N THR A 147 -42.68 -35.58 -34.67
CA THR A 147 -42.98 -35.91 -36.07
C THR A 147 -43.13 -37.40 -36.31
N ALA A 148 -42.33 -38.23 -35.63
CA ALA A 148 -42.50 -39.68 -35.68
C ALA A 148 -43.82 -40.13 -35.03
N LEU A 149 -44.27 -39.47 -33.97
CA LEU A 149 -45.56 -39.74 -33.34
C LEU A 149 -46.73 -39.29 -34.22
N THR A 150 -46.67 -38.10 -34.83
CA THR A 150 -47.73 -37.64 -35.73
C THR A 150 -47.81 -38.51 -36.99
N LEU A 151 -46.68 -38.87 -37.59
CA LEU A 151 -46.66 -39.82 -38.71
C LEU A 151 -47.25 -41.17 -38.28
N LYS A 152 -46.84 -41.75 -37.15
CA LYS A 152 -47.45 -43.00 -36.67
C LYS A 152 -48.96 -42.92 -36.50
N VAL A 153 -49.49 -41.80 -36.01
CA VAL A 153 -50.94 -41.57 -35.89
C VAL A 153 -51.60 -41.45 -37.26
N THR A 154 -51.01 -40.73 -38.21
CA THR A 154 -51.54 -40.59 -39.58
C THR A 154 -51.53 -41.91 -40.37
N TRP A 155 -50.56 -42.80 -40.11
CA TRP A 155 -50.46 -44.11 -40.75
C TRP A 155 -51.33 -45.21 -40.06
N MET A 156 -51.95 -44.94 -38.90
CA MET A 156 -52.85 -45.87 -38.19
C MET A 156 -54.35 -45.62 -38.46
N CYS A 157 -54.69 -44.57 -39.23
CA CYS A 157 -56.02 -44.32 -39.78
C CYS A 157 -56.10 -44.78 -41.23
#